data_AF-A0A7S1DPA1-F1
#
_entry.id   AF-A0A7S1DPA1-F1
#
_cell.length_a   1.000
_cell.length_b   1.000
_cell.length_c   1.000
_cell.angle_alpha   90.00
_cell.angle_beta   90.00
_cell.angle_gamma   90.00
#
_symmetry.space_group_name_H-M   'P 1'
#
loop_
_entity.id
_entity.type
_entity.pdbx_description
1 polymer ?
#
loop_
_entity_poly.entity_id
_entity_poly.type
_entity_poly.pdbx_seq_one_letter_code
_entity_poly.pdbx_strand_id
1 'polypeptide(L)'
;IELAPLSPYAAKYAGYAIERGKLSTRLRYKIEADGSLSASNQIILNQLTFGDKVDSPDATTLPVRFAVALLKDRDGVIDVNLPIRGSLNDPEFSVGGIVWKLVLNLIGKALTSPFALFSGSDAAEEAEITFAAGGAELSDSTQLDQVAQRLADKPGVRLTLSGWAHPAA
;
A
#
# COMPACT_ATOMS: atom_id res chain seq x y z
N ILE A 1 -16.56 10.01 -9.28
CA ILE A 1 -17.78 9.35 -8.78
C ILE A 1 -17.70 9.21 -7.26
N GLU A 2 -18.82 9.26 -6.56
CA GLU A 2 -18.87 8.94 -5.13
C GLU A 2 -18.65 7.44 -4.91
N LEU A 3 -17.90 7.08 -3.87
CA LEU A 3 -17.59 5.68 -3.55
C LEU A 3 -18.60 5.03 -2.62
N ALA A 4 -19.34 5.81 -1.82
CA ALA A 4 -20.32 5.26 -0.87
C ALA A 4 -21.35 4.31 -1.52
N PRO A 5 -21.88 4.57 -2.74
CA PRO A 5 -22.76 3.63 -3.44
C PRO A 5 -22.11 2.28 -3.81
N LEU A 6 -20.78 2.20 -3.83
CA LEU A 6 -20.04 0.96 -4.11
C LEU A 6 -19.79 0.12 -2.85
N SER A 7 -20.31 0.54 -1.69
CA SER A 7 -20.18 -0.17 -0.42
C SER A 7 -20.56 -1.65 -0.46
N PRO A 8 -21.63 -2.10 -1.17
CA PRO A 8 -21.93 -3.53 -1.24
C PRO A 8 -20.78 -4.36 -1.83
N TYR A 9 -20.05 -3.82 -2.81
CA TYR A 9 -18.89 -4.49 -3.40
C TYR A 9 -17.68 -4.45 -2.47
N ALA A 10 -17.43 -3.30 -1.82
CA ALA A 10 -16.34 -3.16 -0.86
C ALA A 10 -16.55 -4.07 0.37
N ALA A 11 -17.76 -4.17 0.88
CA ALA A 11 -18.11 -5.08 1.97
C ALA A 11 -17.87 -6.53 1.56
N LYS A 12 -18.28 -6.92 0.35
CA LYS A 12 -18.09 -8.28 -0.16
C LYS A 12 -16.61 -8.67 -0.29
N TYR A 13 -15.79 -7.84 -0.93
CA TYR A 13 -14.42 -8.22 -1.32
C TYR A 13 -13.32 -7.67 -0.40
N ALA A 14 -13.54 -6.51 0.22
CA ALA A 14 -12.59 -5.91 1.15
C ALA A 14 -12.97 -6.14 2.63
N GLY A 15 -14.19 -6.60 2.92
CA GLY A 15 -14.67 -6.81 4.28
C GLY A 15 -15.00 -5.52 5.03
N TYR A 16 -15.18 -4.40 4.32
CA TYR A 16 -15.53 -3.10 4.91
C TYR A 16 -16.46 -2.32 3.97
N ALA A 17 -17.52 -1.73 4.52
CA ALA A 17 -18.34 -0.75 3.78
C ALA A 17 -17.56 0.57 3.59
N ILE A 18 -17.91 1.34 2.57
CA ILE A 18 -17.32 2.66 2.32
C ILE A 18 -18.26 3.74 2.86
N GLU A 19 -17.81 4.48 3.86
CA GLU A 19 -18.57 5.63 4.39
C GLU A 19 -18.45 6.85 3.48
N ARG A 20 -17.24 7.10 2.96
CA ARG A 20 -16.93 8.31 2.19
C ARG A 20 -15.77 8.07 1.24
N GLY A 21 -15.78 8.81 0.14
CA GLY A 21 -14.63 9.01 -0.71
C GLY A 21 -15.04 9.24 -2.16
N LYS A 22 -14.13 9.80 -2.95
CA LYS A 22 -14.35 10.04 -4.38
C LYS A 22 -13.34 9.27 -5.20
N LEU A 23 -13.81 8.61 -6.24
CA LEU A 23 -12.99 7.93 -7.23
C LEU A 23 -12.96 8.75 -8.52
N SER A 24 -11.75 8.99 -9.02
CA SER A 24 -11.46 9.49 -10.35
C SER A 24 -10.56 8.49 -11.07
N THR A 25 -10.85 8.22 -12.34
CA THR A 25 -10.07 7.25 -13.12
C THR A 25 -9.66 7.85 -14.46
N ARG A 26 -8.42 7.61 -14.89
CA ARG A 26 -7.98 7.83 -16.26
C ARG A 26 -7.55 6.51 -16.88
N LEU A 27 -8.23 6.14 -17.94
CA LEU A 27 -8.11 4.85 -18.60
C LEU A 27 -7.61 5.07 -20.03
N ARG A 28 -6.48 4.45 -20.39
CA ARG A 28 -5.96 4.43 -21.76
C ARG A 28 -5.70 3.00 -22.16
N TYR A 29 -6.32 2.55 -23.24
CA TYR A 29 -6.17 1.19 -23.75
C TYR A 29 -5.77 1.26 -25.22
N LYS A 30 -4.76 0.48 -25.60
CA LYS A 30 -4.30 0.31 -26.97
C LYS A 30 -4.22 -1.18 -27.27
N ILE A 31 -4.88 -1.60 -28.33
CA ILE A 31 -4.81 -2.96 -28.85
C ILE A 31 -4.15 -2.87 -30.23
N GLU A 32 -3.09 -3.64 -30.41
CA GLU A 32 -2.37 -3.76 -31.68
C GLU A 32 -2.97 -4.88 -32.54
N ALA A 33 -2.66 -4.87 -33.85
CA ALA A 33 -3.21 -5.83 -34.81
C ALA A 33 -2.84 -7.30 -34.51
N ASP A 34 -1.74 -7.53 -33.79
CA ASP A 34 -1.28 -8.85 -33.35
C ASP A 34 -2.01 -9.36 -32.09
N GLY A 35 -2.98 -8.59 -31.56
CA GLY A 35 -3.71 -8.90 -30.33
C GLY A 35 -3.00 -8.45 -29.05
N SER A 36 -1.87 -7.75 -29.14
CA SER A 36 -1.18 -7.18 -27.98
C SER A 36 -2.00 -6.04 -27.36
N LEU A 37 -2.29 -6.16 -26.06
CA LEU A 37 -2.93 -5.13 -25.25
C LEU A 37 -1.89 -4.37 -24.42
N SER A 38 -1.95 -3.04 -24.50
CA SER A 38 -1.24 -2.12 -23.61
C SER A 38 -2.26 -1.16 -23.00
N ALA A 39 -2.36 -1.15 -21.68
CA ALA A 39 -3.27 -0.27 -20.96
C ALA A 39 -2.60 0.45 -19.78
N SER A 40 -3.09 1.65 -19.48
CA SER A 40 -2.71 2.43 -18.32
C SER A 40 -3.99 2.85 -17.59
N ASN A 41 -4.07 2.46 -16.32
CA ASN A 41 -5.20 2.72 -15.45
C ASN A 41 -4.71 3.56 -14.28
N GLN A 42 -4.96 4.85 -14.33
CA GLN A 42 -4.72 5.71 -13.18
C GLN A 42 -5.98 5.79 -12.34
N ILE A 43 -5.84 5.46 -11.07
CA ILE A 43 -6.91 5.44 -10.08
C ILE A 43 -6.54 6.47 -9.02
N ILE A 44 -7.40 7.46 -8.84
CA ILE A 44 -7.25 8.51 -7.84
C ILE A 44 -8.42 8.41 -6.87
N LEU A 45 -8.14 8.08 -5.62
CA LEU A 45 -9.12 8.05 -4.54
C LEU A 45 -8.88 9.25 -3.62
N ASN A 46 -9.91 10.01 -3.32
CA ASN A 46 -9.83 11.15 -2.41
C ASN A 46 -10.64 10.85 -1.15
N GLN A 47 -10.01 11.02 0.01
CA GLN A 47 -10.64 10.94 1.34
C GLN A 47 -11.41 9.62 1.58
N LEU A 48 -10.90 8.51 1.04
CA LEU A 48 -11.48 7.18 1.27
C LEU A 48 -11.51 6.88 2.78
N THR A 49 -12.70 6.56 3.27
CA THR A 49 -12.95 6.16 4.65
C THR A 49 -13.83 4.92 4.65
N PHE A 50 -13.38 3.89 5.36
CA PHE A 50 -14.16 2.68 5.59
C PHE A 50 -14.97 2.80 6.86
N GLY A 51 -16.18 2.25 6.84
CA GLY A 51 -16.98 2.04 8.04
C GLY A 51 -16.65 0.73 8.71
N ASP A 52 -17.65 0.15 9.36
CA ASP A 52 -17.50 -1.08 10.12
C ASP A 52 -17.09 -2.28 9.27
N LYS A 53 -16.42 -3.22 9.94
CA LYS A 53 -16.06 -4.51 9.34
C LYS A 53 -17.35 -5.27 9.02
N VAL A 54 -17.39 -5.85 7.83
CA VAL A 54 -18.47 -6.73 7.39
C VAL A 54 -17.90 -8.12 7.20
N ASP A 55 -18.53 -9.10 7.84
CA ASP A 55 -18.17 -10.50 7.63
C ASP A 55 -18.68 -10.94 6.26
N SER A 56 -17.75 -11.29 5.37
CA SER A 56 -18.03 -11.81 4.04
C SER A 56 -17.10 -12.99 3.78
N PRO A 57 -17.61 -14.13 3.27
CA PRO A 57 -16.77 -15.28 2.92
C PRO A 57 -15.82 -14.98 1.76
N ASP A 58 -16.15 -13.98 0.93
CA ASP A 58 -15.34 -13.55 -0.22
C ASP A 58 -14.37 -12.42 0.12
N ALA A 59 -14.33 -11.97 1.39
CA ALA A 59 -13.45 -10.88 1.80
C ALA A 59 -11.98 -11.31 1.80
N THR A 60 -11.12 -10.40 1.36
CA THR A 60 -9.67 -10.58 1.43
C THR A 60 -9.20 -10.72 2.89
N THR A 61 -8.13 -11.50 3.09
CA THR A 61 -7.43 -11.63 4.38
C THR A 61 -6.46 -10.49 4.65
N LEU A 62 -6.23 -9.60 3.67
CA LEU A 62 -5.29 -8.49 3.80
C LEU A 62 -5.80 -7.45 4.82
N PRO A 63 -4.89 -6.78 5.55
CA PRO A 63 -5.24 -5.67 6.44
C PRO A 63 -5.58 -4.41 5.62
N VAL A 64 -6.77 -4.37 5.01
CA VAL A 64 -7.19 -3.33 4.05
C VAL A 64 -7.03 -1.90 4.60
N ARG A 65 -7.39 -1.67 5.86
CA ARG A 65 -7.23 -0.34 6.50
C ARG A 65 -5.77 0.09 6.57
N PHE A 66 -4.86 -0.84 6.86
CA PHE A 66 -3.43 -0.56 6.90
C PHE A 66 -2.88 -0.33 5.48
N ALA A 67 -3.28 -1.15 4.51
CA ALA A 67 -2.91 -0.95 3.11
C ALA A 67 -3.33 0.44 2.59
N VAL A 68 -4.55 0.87 2.91
CA VAL A 68 -5.04 2.22 2.55
C VAL A 68 -4.24 3.30 3.29
N ALA A 69 -3.92 3.13 4.57
CA ALA A 69 -3.09 4.08 5.31
C ALA A 69 -1.67 4.24 4.71
N LEU A 70 -1.10 3.14 4.19
CA LEU A 70 0.20 3.15 3.53
C LEU A 70 0.17 3.82 2.15
N LEU A 71 -0.94 3.72 1.41
CA LEU A 71 -1.06 4.30 0.07
C LEU A 71 -1.45 5.78 0.13
N LYS A 72 -2.25 6.16 1.12
CA LYS A 72 -2.74 7.53 1.33
C LYS A 72 -1.57 8.49 1.59
N ASP A 73 -1.63 9.68 1.02
CA ASP A 73 -0.70 10.77 1.32
C ASP A 73 -1.25 11.70 2.42
N ARG A 74 -0.52 12.80 2.68
CA ARG A 74 -0.89 13.82 3.67
C ARG A 74 -2.23 14.52 3.40
N ASP A 75 -2.63 14.64 2.13
CA ASP A 75 -3.88 15.29 1.70
C ASP A 75 -5.05 14.31 1.66
N GLY A 76 -4.75 13.04 1.92
CA GLY A 76 -5.70 11.96 1.93
C GLY A 76 -6.05 11.42 0.55
N VAL A 77 -5.14 11.61 -0.40
CA VAL A 77 -5.23 11.14 -1.78
C VAL A 77 -4.45 9.84 -1.93
N ILE A 78 -4.99 8.93 -2.72
CA ILE A 78 -4.32 7.71 -3.16
C ILE A 78 -4.30 7.78 -4.69
N ASP A 79 -3.12 7.96 -5.28
CA ASP A 79 -2.93 7.98 -6.73
C ASP A 79 -2.08 6.77 -7.15
N VAL A 80 -2.71 5.84 -7.86
CA VAL A 80 -2.07 4.59 -8.29
C VAL A 80 -2.21 4.44 -9.79
N ASN A 81 -1.10 4.25 -10.49
CA ASN A 81 -1.08 3.87 -11.90
C ASN A 81 -0.81 2.36 -12.03
N LEU A 82 -1.76 1.64 -12.60
CA LEU A 82 -1.70 0.20 -12.85
C LEU A 82 -1.53 -0.04 -14.36
N PRO A 83 -0.30 -0.17 -14.87
CA PRO A 83 -0.06 -0.53 -16.26
C PRO A 83 -0.36 -2.01 -16.48
N ILE A 84 -1.07 -2.33 -17.55
CA ILE A 84 -1.39 -3.69 -17.95
C ILE A 84 -0.80 -3.92 -19.34
N ARG A 85 -0.05 -5.00 -19.50
CA ARG A 85 0.48 -5.44 -20.80
C ARG A 85 0.28 -6.94 -20.94
N GLY A 86 -0.03 -7.40 -22.14
CA GLY A 86 -0.07 -8.81 -22.49
C GLY A 86 -0.81 -9.04 -23.80
N SER A 87 -1.07 -10.30 -24.14
CA SER A 87 -1.73 -10.67 -25.40
C SER A 87 -3.16 -11.13 -25.13
N LEU A 88 -4.12 -10.62 -25.89
CA LEU A 88 -5.51 -11.11 -25.84
C LEU A 88 -5.67 -12.51 -26.46
N ASN A 89 -4.66 -12.97 -27.20
CA ASN A 89 -4.64 -14.31 -27.80
C ASN A 89 -4.12 -15.38 -26.84
N ASP A 90 -3.58 -14.98 -25.68
CA ASP A 90 -3.12 -15.91 -24.66
C ASP A 90 -4.30 -16.34 -23.77
N PRO A 91 -4.67 -17.64 -23.73
CA PRO A 91 -5.79 -18.11 -22.91
C PRO A 91 -5.54 -17.98 -21.41
N GLU A 92 -4.30 -17.83 -20.96
CA GLU A 92 -3.97 -17.55 -19.56
C GLU A 92 -4.07 -16.05 -19.22
N PHE A 93 -4.22 -15.18 -20.23
CA PHE A 93 -4.32 -13.74 -20.03
C PHE A 93 -5.66 -13.35 -19.41
N SER A 94 -5.62 -12.87 -18.17
CA SER A 94 -6.77 -12.31 -17.47
C SER A 94 -6.46 -10.91 -16.97
N VAL A 95 -7.17 -9.91 -17.49
CA VAL A 95 -7.07 -8.51 -17.06
C VAL A 95 -7.32 -8.39 -15.56
N GLY A 96 -8.36 -9.06 -15.05
CA GLY A 96 -8.69 -9.07 -13.62
C GLY A 96 -7.57 -9.70 -12.78
N GLY A 97 -7.00 -10.82 -13.25
CA GLY A 97 -5.89 -11.48 -12.58
C GLY A 97 -4.62 -10.61 -12.51
N ILE A 98 -4.31 -9.88 -13.58
CA ILE A 98 -3.16 -8.96 -13.61
C ILE A 98 -3.39 -7.79 -12.66
N VAL A 99 -4.57 -7.16 -12.68
CA VAL A 99 -4.91 -6.08 -11.75
C VAL A 99 -4.79 -6.55 -10.30
N TRP A 100 -5.33 -7.73 -9.98
CA TRP A 100 -5.22 -8.30 -8.64
C TRP A 100 -3.78 -8.55 -8.22
N LYS A 101 -2.95 -9.14 -9.10
CA LYS A 101 -1.51 -9.33 -8.86
C LYS A 101 -0.77 -8.00 -8.63
N LEU A 102 -1.08 -6.96 -9.41
CA LEU A 102 -0.45 -5.65 -9.23
C LEU A 102 -0.82 -5.00 -7.89
N VAL A 103 -2.10 -5.06 -7.50
CA VAL A 103 -2.56 -4.58 -6.19
C VAL A 103 -1.91 -5.38 -5.06
N LEU A 104 -1.86 -6.71 -5.18
CA LEU A 104 -1.17 -7.58 -4.24
C LEU A 104 0.33 -7.30 -4.16
N ASN A 105 1.00 -6.98 -5.26
CA ASN A 105 2.43 -6.66 -5.23
C ASN A 105 2.69 -5.27 -4.63
N LEU A 106 1.81 -4.30 -4.92
CA LEU A 106 1.90 -2.94 -4.38
C LEU A 106 1.73 -2.92 -2.86
N ILE A 107 0.74 -3.67 -2.35
CA ILE A 107 0.43 -3.75 -0.92
C ILE A 107 1.28 -4.84 -0.25
N GLY A 108 1.46 -5.99 -0.88
CA GLY A 108 2.15 -7.15 -0.33
C GLY A 108 3.58 -6.84 0.07
N LYS A 109 4.36 -6.15 -0.78
CA LYS A 109 5.72 -5.70 -0.40
C LYS A 109 5.71 -4.82 0.84
N ALA A 110 4.70 -3.97 0.97
CA ALA A 110 4.49 -3.11 2.12
C ALA A 110 4.10 -3.86 3.40
N LEU A 111 3.50 -5.05 3.28
CA LEU A 111 3.08 -5.87 4.41
C LEU A 111 4.14 -6.88 4.84
N THR A 112 4.91 -7.42 3.89
CA THR A 112 5.97 -8.39 4.18
C THR A 112 7.23 -7.73 4.69
N SER A 113 7.49 -6.48 4.28
CA SER A 113 8.60 -5.68 4.81
C SER A 113 8.14 -4.24 5.04
N PRO A 114 7.33 -3.99 6.08
CA PRO A 114 6.77 -2.67 6.33
C PRO A 114 7.85 -1.61 6.57
N PHE A 115 8.99 -1.98 7.15
CA PHE A 115 10.11 -1.06 7.36
C PHE A 115 10.85 -0.68 6.09
N ALA A 116 10.96 -1.56 5.09
CA ALA A 116 11.63 -1.26 3.83
C ALA A 116 11.01 -0.04 3.11
N LEU A 117 9.69 0.16 3.27
CA LEU A 117 9.01 1.34 2.75
C LEU A 117 9.47 2.65 3.40
N PHE A 118 9.95 2.61 4.63
CA PHE A 118 10.35 3.81 5.39
C PHE A 118 11.88 3.99 5.40
N SER A 119 12.65 2.90 5.47
CA SER A 119 14.13 2.94 5.48
C SER A 119 14.74 3.09 4.09
N GLY A 120 14.05 2.65 3.03
CA GLY A 120 14.62 2.60 1.68
C GLY A 120 15.65 1.49 1.46
N SER A 121 15.80 0.58 2.43
CA SER A 121 16.63 -0.61 2.33
C SER A 121 15.77 -1.86 2.09
N ASP A 122 16.23 -2.75 1.22
CA ASP A 122 15.62 -4.09 1.03
C ASP A 122 16.05 -5.09 2.14
N ALA A 123 16.84 -4.63 3.11
CA ALA A 123 17.28 -5.43 4.25
C ALA A 123 16.10 -5.69 5.19
N ALA A 124 15.81 -6.97 5.44
CA ALA A 124 14.65 -7.39 6.20
C ALA A 124 14.75 -7.14 7.72
N GLU A 125 15.92 -6.77 8.26
CA GLU A 125 16.22 -6.98 9.69
C GLU A 125 17.02 -5.88 10.42
N GLU A 126 17.06 -4.64 9.96
CA GLU A 126 17.67 -3.56 10.76
C GLU A 126 16.71 -2.38 10.93
N ALA A 127 15.67 -2.60 11.74
CA ALA A 127 14.95 -1.55 12.44
C ALA A 127 15.53 -1.35 13.85
N GLU A 128 16.82 -1.60 14.00
CA GLU A 128 17.55 -1.41 15.24
C GLU A 128 18.62 -0.36 15.03
N ILE A 129 18.79 0.48 16.04
CA ILE A 129 19.85 1.48 16.08
C ILE A 129 20.71 1.10 17.27
N THR A 130 21.96 0.80 16.98
CA THR A 130 22.92 0.45 18.00
C THR A 130 23.54 1.71 18.59
N PHE A 131 23.82 1.65 19.89
CA PHE A 131 24.46 2.72 20.63
C PHE A 131 25.78 2.22 21.22
N ALA A 132 26.73 3.12 21.45
CA ALA A 132 27.95 2.80 22.16
C ALA A 132 27.64 2.36 23.61
N ALA A 133 28.47 1.49 24.19
CA ALA A 133 28.28 1.02 25.56
C ALA A 133 28.23 2.21 26.56
N GLY A 134 27.17 2.26 27.37
CA GLY A 134 26.94 3.35 28.31
C GLY A 134 26.56 4.69 27.67
N GLY A 135 26.37 4.74 26.36
CA GLY A 135 25.97 5.92 25.60
C GLY A 135 24.57 5.78 24.99
N ALA A 136 23.95 6.92 24.71
CA ALA A 136 22.70 7.04 23.96
C ALA A 136 22.84 8.00 22.76
N GLU A 137 24.08 8.36 22.42
CA GLU A 137 24.36 9.23 21.27
C GLU A 137 24.25 8.44 19.96
N LEU A 138 23.56 9.03 18.99
CA LEU A 138 23.43 8.48 17.65
C LEU A 138 24.70 8.77 16.86
N SER A 139 25.33 7.73 16.31
CA SER A 139 26.51 7.86 15.45
C SER A 139 26.15 8.26 14.00
N ASP A 140 24.97 7.86 13.51
CA ASP A 140 24.42 8.22 12.21
C ASP A 140 22.89 8.35 12.32
N SER A 141 22.34 9.50 11.90
CA SER A 141 20.89 9.76 11.88
C SER A 141 20.27 9.63 10.49
N THR A 142 21.05 9.37 9.44
CA THR A 142 20.58 9.47 8.04
C THR A 142 19.38 8.57 7.77
N GLN A 143 19.39 7.35 8.30
CA GLN A 143 18.27 6.42 8.15
C GLN A 143 17.03 6.88 8.95
N LEU A 144 17.23 7.40 10.15
CA LEU A 144 16.16 7.97 10.99
C LEU A 144 15.50 9.17 10.30
N ASP A 145 16.29 10.05 9.69
CA ASP A 145 15.79 11.23 8.98
C ASP A 145 14.93 10.81 7.79
N GLN A 146 15.34 9.78 7.03
CA GLN A 146 14.54 9.23 5.94
C GLN A 146 13.22 8.60 6.43
N VAL A 147 13.29 7.83 7.51
CA VAL A 147 12.10 7.22 8.12
C VAL A 147 11.14 8.31 8.62
N ALA A 148 11.65 9.33 9.30
CA ALA A 148 10.87 10.45 9.81
C ALA A 148 10.19 11.22 8.66
N GLN A 149 10.92 11.49 7.58
CA GLN A 149 10.37 12.15 6.40
C GLN A 149 9.24 11.34 5.75
N ARG A 150 9.44 10.04 5.54
CA ARG A 150 8.42 9.18 4.94
C ARG A 150 7.21 8.96 5.86
N LEU A 151 7.41 8.92 7.18
CA LEU A 151 6.30 8.91 8.14
C LEU A 151 5.49 10.22 8.10
N ALA A 152 6.15 11.37 7.92
CA ALA A 152 5.46 12.65 7.77
C ALA A 152 4.56 12.69 6.51
N ASP A 153 4.93 11.97 5.45
CA ASP A 153 4.10 11.80 4.25
C ASP A 153 2.92 10.83 4.44
N LYS A 154 2.94 10.04 5.52
CA LYS A 154 2.00 8.95 5.80
C LYS A 154 1.34 9.11 7.18
N PRO A 155 0.51 10.15 7.40
CA PRO A 155 -0.05 10.46 8.73
C PRO A 155 -0.99 9.38 9.29
N GLY A 156 -1.46 8.44 8.45
CA GLY A 156 -2.25 7.29 8.88
C GLY A 156 -1.44 6.15 9.49
N VAL A 157 -0.10 6.23 9.47
CA VAL A 157 0.81 5.20 9.98
C VAL A 157 1.47 5.70 11.25
N ARG A 158 1.59 4.82 12.25
CA ARG A 158 2.26 5.13 13.52
C ARG A 158 3.42 4.17 13.73
N LEU A 159 4.57 4.72 14.09
CA LEU A 159 5.73 3.96 14.50
C LEU A 159 5.79 3.92 16.03
N THR A 160 6.14 2.75 16.59
CA THR A 160 6.44 2.59 18.02
C THR A 160 7.93 2.27 18.15
N LEU A 161 8.64 3.02 19.00
CA LEU A 161 10.06 2.82 19.28
C LEU A 161 10.19 2.15 20.65
N SER A 162 11.05 1.14 20.76
CA SER A 162 11.36 0.47 22.02
C SER A 162 12.87 0.41 22.19
N GLY A 163 13.38 0.96 23.29
CA GLY A 163 14.79 0.90 23.66
C GLY A 163 15.04 -0.23 24.65
N TRP A 164 16.19 -0.88 24.52
CA TRP A 164 16.65 -1.91 25.43
C TRP A 164 18.17 -1.77 25.62
N ALA A 165 18.68 -2.26 26.74
CA ALA A 165 20.11 -2.25 27.05
C ALA A 165 20.50 -3.63 27.55
N HIS A 166 21.66 -4.13 27.11
CA HIS A 166 22.20 -5.36 27.67
C HIS A 166 22.64 -5.11 29.12
N PRO A 167 22.22 -5.95 30.08
CA PRO A 167 22.79 -5.91 31.41
C PRO A 167 24.27 -6.28 31.30
N ALA A 168 25.14 -5.48 31.91
CA ALA A 168 26.57 -5.78 31.96
C ALA A 168 26.80 -7.14 32.64
N ALA A 169 27.60 -8.00 32.01
CA ALA A 169 28.09 -9.25 32.59
C ALA A 169 29.18 -8.98 33.64
#